data_AF-A0A0S3T990-F1
#
_entry.id   AF-A0A0S3T990-F1
#
_cell.length_a   1.000
_cell.length_b   1.000
_cell.length_c   1.000
_cell.angle_alpha   90.00
_cell.angle_beta   90.00
_cell.angle_gamma   90.00
#
_symmetry.space_group_name_H-M   'P 1'
#
loop_
_entity.id
_entity.type
_entity.pdbx_description
1 polymer ?
#
loop_
_entity_poly.entity_id
_entity_poly.type
_entity_poly.pdbx_seq_one_letter_code
_entity_poly.pdbx_strand_id
1 'polypeptide(L)'
;MMEFQGLRQRMMSEYKDTVGRRYFTVTGEYPDEEVIEKIIANGNEEEVLGKAIQEHGRGKVLETVVEIQDRHDAAKEVEKSLLELHQVFLDMAVMVEAQGEKMDDIEHHVLHASHYVKDGTKNLHTAKHYQKNSRKWMCIGIILLLILILVIVIPVATSLSGS
;
A
#
# COMPACT_ATOMS: atom_id res chain seq x y z
N MET A 1 0.87 -12.76 -8.03
CA MET A 1 1.99 -13.75 -7.94
C MET A 1 1.69 -15.02 -8.74
N MET A 2 0.62 -15.77 -8.44
CA MET A 2 0.26 -16.99 -9.20
C MET A 2 -0.01 -16.73 -10.69
N GLU A 3 -0.71 -15.64 -11.04
CA GLU A 3 -0.95 -15.29 -12.46
C GLU A 3 0.34 -14.95 -13.22
N PHE A 4 1.30 -14.30 -12.56
CA PHE A 4 2.58 -13.95 -13.15
C PHE A 4 3.44 -15.19 -13.41
N GLN A 5 3.54 -16.10 -12.44
CA GLN A 5 4.22 -17.39 -12.62
C GLN A 5 3.55 -18.22 -13.71
N GLY A 6 2.20 -18.23 -13.76
CA GLY A 6 1.45 -18.92 -14.80
C GLY A 6 1.59 -18.31 -16.20
N LEU A 7 1.78 -17.00 -16.32
CA LEU A 7 2.05 -16.34 -17.60
C LEU A 7 3.46 -16.65 -18.10
N ARG A 8 4.47 -16.58 -17.21
CA ARG A 8 5.86 -16.95 -17.53
C ARG A 8 5.97 -18.39 -18.01
N GLN A 9 5.28 -19.31 -17.33
CA GLN A 9 5.26 -20.72 -17.70
C GLN A 9 4.60 -20.95 -19.07
N ARG A 10 3.52 -20.22 -19.38
CA ARG A 10 2.89 -20.26 -20.72
C ARG A 10 3.81 -19.73 -21.81
N MET A 11 4.41 -18.55 -21.63
CA MET A 11 5.34 -18.01 -22.63
C MET A 11 6.51 -18.96 -22.90
N MET A 12 7.09 -19.55 -21.85
CA MET A 12 8.23 -20.44 -22.00
C MET A 12 7.84 -21.77 -22.70
N SER A 13 6.61 -22.24 -22.47
CA SER A 13 6.05 -23.39 -23.21
C SER A 13 5.87 -23.07 -24.70
N GLU A 14 5.27 -21.92 -25.04
CA GLU A 14 5.07 -21.52 -26.44
C GLU A 14 6.40 -21.31 -27.19
N TYR A 15 7.42 -20.82 -26.48
CA TYR A 15 8.75 -20.64 -27.04
C TYR A 15 9.42 -22.00 -27.34
N LYS A 16 9.35 -22.96 -26.40
CA LYS A 16 9.83 -24.35 -26.61
C LYS A 16 9.17 -25.00 -27.84
N ASP A 17 7.85 -24.88 -27.97
CA ASP A 17 7.10 -25.44 -29.09
C ASP A 17 7.52 -24.82 -30.44
N THR A 18 7.77 -23.51 -30.46
CA THR A 18 8.18 -22.79 -31.67
C THR A 18 9.58 -23.23 -32.13
N VAL A 19 10.52 -23.34 -31.20
CA VAL A 19 11.89 -23.83 -31.47
C VAL A 19 11.84 -25.26 -32.00
N GLY A 20 11.05 -26.13 -31.35
CA GLY A 20 10.90 -27.53 -31.77
C GLY A 20 10.39 -27.67 -33.21
N ARG A 21 9.37 -26.90 -33.58
CA ARG A 21 8.79 -26.92 -34.93
C ARG A 21 9.78 -26.45 -36.00
N ARG A 22 10.54 -25.39 -35.72
CA ARG A 22 11.54 -24.85 -36.66
C ARG A 22 12.72 -25.79 -36.83
N TYR A 23 13.19 -26.37 -35.73
CA TYR A 23 14.24 -27.40 -35.77
C TYR A 23 13.83 -28.57 -36.66
N PHE A 24 12.62 -29.11 -36.48
CA PHE A 24 12.09 -30.20 -37.32
C PHE A 24 11.96 -29.81 -38.79
N THR A 25 11.53 -28.57 -39.07
CA THR A 25 11.39 -28.07 -40.46
C THR A 25 12.72 -28.04 -41.20
N VAL A 26 13.82 -27.85 -40.47
CA VAL A 26 15.15 -27.62 -41.03
C VAL A 26 16.03 -28.87 -40.99
N THR A 27 15.85 -29.74 -40.00
CA THR A 27 16.66 -30.96 -39.81
C THR A 27 15.93 -32.26 -40.18
N GLY A 28 14.59 -32.23 -40.25
CA GLY A 28 13.76 -33.42 -40.44
C GLY A 28 13.63 -34.32 -39.20
N GLU A 29 14.31 -33.99 -38.09
CA GLU A 29 14.31 -34.77 -36.85
C GLU A 29 13.68 -33.96 -35.70
N TYR A 30 13.08 -34.65 -34.74
CA TYR A 30 12.57 -34.00 -33.52
C TYR A 30 13.73 -33.71 -32.57
N PRO A 31 13.86 -32.47 -32.05
CA PRO A 31 14.94 -32.14 -31.13
C PRO A 31 14.71 -32.75 -29.75
N ASP A 32 15.79 -33.25 -29.14
CA ASP A 32 15.80 -33.61 -27.72
C ASP A 32 15.66 -32.38 -26.82
N GLU A 33 15.08 -32.56 -25.64
CA GLU A 33 14.85 -31.49 -24.66
C GLU A 33 16.14 -30.72 -24.32
N GLU A 34 17.28 -31.43 -24.28
CA GLU A 34 18.60 -30.86 -24.00
C GLU A 34 19.09 -29.93 -25.13
N VAL A 35 18.70 -30.21 -26.38
CA VAL A 35 19.00 -29.38 -27.56
C VAL A 35 18.14 -28.13 -27.54
N ILE A 36 16.85 -28.27 -27.20
CA ILE A 36 15.93 -27.14 -27.03
C ILE A 36 16.47 -26.21 -25.93
N GLU A 37 16.87 -26.74 -24.77
CA GLU A 37 17.41 -25.94 -23.68
C GLU A 37 18.72 -25.25 -24.04
N LYS A 38 19.62 -25.90 -24.81
CA LYS A 38 20.84 -25.24 -25.30
C LYS A 38 20.55 -24.08 -26.24
N ILE A 39 19.58 -24.22 -27.15
CA ILE A 39 19.16 -23.13 -28.03
C ILE A 39 18.61 -21.96 -27.20
N ILE A 40 17.76 -22.27 -26.21
CA ILE A 40 17.15 -21.28 -25.33
C ILE A 40 18.19 -20.60 -24.41
N ALA A 41 19.19 -21.32 -23.91
CA ALA A 41 20.14 -20.80 -22.93
C ALA A 41 21.31 -20.03 -23.56
N ASN A 42 21.81 -20.50 -24.71
CA ASN A 42 23.06 -20.01 -25.28
C ASN A 42 22.89 -19.19 -26.57
N GLY A 43 21.73 -19.22 -27.24
CA GLY A 43 21.51 -18.49 -28.51
C GLY A 43 22.41 -18.94 -29.68
N ASN A 44 23.15 -20.04 -29.52
CA ASN A 44 24.07 -20.60 -30.53
C ASN A 44 23.35 -21.51 -31.51
N GLU A 45 22.38 -20.93 -32.23
CA GLU A 45 21.49 -21.64 -33.14
C GLU A 45 22.22 -22.16 -34.40
N GLU A 46 23.23 -21.42 -34.89
CA GLU A 46 24.04 -21.80 -36.05
C GLU A 46 24.86 -23.08 -35.82
N GLU A 47 25.42 -23.24 -34.62
CA GLU A 47 26.22 -24.42 -34.26
C GLU A 47 25.34 -25.68 -34.20
N VAL A 48 24.12 -25.52 -33.69
CA VAL A 48 23.14 -26.59 -33.54
C VAL A 48 22.49 -26.96 -34.89
N LEU A 49 22.26 -26.00 -35.79
CA LEU A 49 21.72 -26.23 -37.13
C LEU A 49 22.79 -26.56 -38.20
N GLY A 50 24.06 -26.74 -37.81
CA GLY A 50 25.17 -26.98 -38.73
C GLY A 50 24.97 -28.15 -39.70
N LYS A 51 24.22 -29.19 -39.31
CA LYS A 51 23.87 -30.31 -40.20
C LYS A 51 22.88 -29.91 -41.30
N ALA A 52 21.90 -29.08 -40.97
CA ALA A 52 20.87 -28.65 -41.93
C ALA A 52 21.41 -27.65 -42.96
N ILE A 53 22.43 -26.86 -42.60
CA ILE A 53 23.16 -25.98 -43.53
C ILE A 53 23.74 -26.79 -44.71
N GLN A 54 24.13 -28.03 -44.45
CA GLN A 54 24.74 -28.94 -45.42
C GLN A 54 23.69 -29.58 -46.36
N GLU A 55 22.44 -29.73 -45.90
CA GLU A 55 21.37 -30.47 -46.60
C GLU A 55 20.40 -29.55 -47.37
N HIS A 56 20.04 -28.39 -46.81
CA HIS A 56 19.03 -27.47 -47.37
C HIS A 56 19.62 -26.18 -47.98
N GLY A 57 20.95 -26.02 -47.92
CA GLY A 57 21.67 -24.85 -48.43
C GLY A 57 21.68 -23.67 -47.46
N ARG A 58 22.84 -22.98 -47.37
CA ARG A 58 23.11 -21.90 -46.41
C ARG A 58 22.00 -20.85 -46.30
N GLY A 59 21.38 -20.43 -47.41
CA GLY A 59 20.44 -19.30 -47.43
C GLY A 59 19.18 -19.50 -46.58
N LYS A 60 18.52 -20.66 -46.70
CA LYS A 60 17.25 -20.93 -46.00
C LYS A 60 17.44 -21.20 -44.51
N VAL A 61 18.61 -21.73 -44.16
CA VAL A 61 18.98 -22.01 -42.77
C VAL A 61 19.42 -20.74 -42.04
N LEU A 62 20.20 -19.87 -42.68
CA LEU A 62 20.54 -18.55 -42.14
C LEU A 62 19.30 -17.70 -41.86
N GLU A 63 18.33 -17.69 -42.77
CA GLU A 63 17.06 -16.99 -42.55
C GLU A 63 16.30 -17.52 -41.32
N THR A 64 16.27 -18.85 -41.15
CA THR A 64 15.59 -19.48 -40.01
C THR A 64 16.31 -19.20 -38.69
N VAL A 65 17.64 -19.19 -38.69
CA VAL A 65 18.46 -18.86 -37.52
C VAL A 65 18.27 -17.39 -37.14
N VAL A 66 18.35 -16.46 -38.10
CA VAL A 66 18.11 -15.04 -37.81
C VAL A 66 16.74 -14.82 -37.17
N GLU A 67 15.70 -15.49 -37.65
CA GLU A 67 14.35 -15.35 -37.07
C GLU A 67 14.22 -15.95 -35.66
N ILE A 68 14.92 -17.06 -35.36
CA ILE A 68 14.92 -17.64 -34.00
C ILE A 68 15.70 -16.71 -33.05
N GLN A 69 16.82 -16.16 -33.49
CA GLN A 69 17.64 -15.22 -32.72
C GLN A 69 16.90 -13.92 -32.41
N ASP A 70 16.19 -13.34 -33.38
CA ASP A 70 15.33 -12.15 -33.15
C ASP A 70 14.25 -12.44 -32.10
N ARG A 71 13.67 -13.65 -32.10
CA ARG A 71 12.68 -14.08 -31.10
C ARG A 71 13.31 -14.33 -29.74
N HIS A 72 14.52 -14.86 -29.70
CA HIS A 72 15.29 -15.05 -28.48
C HIS A 72 15.57 -13.71 -27.79
N ASP A 73 16.06 -12.74 -28.56
CA ASP A 73 16.38 -11.40 -28.05
C ASP A 73 15.13 -10.69 -27.53
N ALA A 74 14.00 -10.79 -28.24
CA ALA A 74 12.72 -10.26 -27.76
C ALA A 74 12.26 -10.93 -26.45
N ALA A 75 12.41 -12.26 -26.33
CA ALA A 75 12.05 -12.98 -25.11
C ALA A 75 12.94 -12.57 -23.92
N LYS A 76 14.23 -12.34 -24.18
CA LYS A 76 15.20 -11.88 -23.18
C LYS A 76 14.93 -10.46 -22.71
N GLU A 77 14.49 -9.58 -23.61
CA GLU A 77 14.06 -8.22 -23.25
C GLU A 77 12.82 -8.26 -22.34
N VAL A 78 11.83 -9.10 -22.68
CA VAL A 78 10.65 -9.32 -21.83
C VAL A 78 11.06 -9.87 -20.46
N GLU A 79 11.95 -10.86 -20.41
CA GLU A 79 12.47 -11.41 -19.14
C GLU A 79 13.09 -10.31 -18.27
N LYS A 80 13.93 -9.45 -18.85
CA LYS A 80 14.54 -8.33 -18.14
C LYS A 80 13.49 -7.36 -17.57
N SER A 81 12.51 -6.95 -18.38
CA SER A 81 11.41 -6.09 -17.92
C SER A 81 10.59 -6.73 -16.80
N LEU A 82 10.42 -8.06 -16.84
CA LEU A 82 9.71 -8.80 -15.80
C LEU A 82 10.50 -8.88 -14.49
N LEU A 83 11.83 -9.01 -14.55
CA LEU A 83 12.69 -8.96 -13.36
C LEU A 83 12.67 -7.56 -12.73
N GLU A 84 12.72 -6.51 -13.53
CA GLU A 84 12.58 -5.13 -13.05
C GLU A 84 11.22 -4.90 -12.39
N LEU A 85 10.13 -5.38 -13.00
CA LEU A 85 8.79 -5.30 -12.41
C LEU A 85 8.70 -6.07 -11.09
N HIS A 86 9.31 -7.25 -10.99
CA HIS A 86 9.36 -8.02 -9.75
C HIS A 86 10.07 -7.24 -8.64
N GLN A 87 11.16 -6.55 -8.96
CA GLN A 87 11.87 -5.71 -8.02
C GLN A 87 11.02 -4.52 -7.55
N VAL A 88 10.27 -3.87 -8.45
CA VAL A 88 9.31 -2.80 -8.08
C VAL A 88 8.22 -3.34 -7.15
N PHE A 89 7.72 -4.55 -7.37
CA PHE A 89 6.73 -5.16 -6.47
C PHE A 89 7.28 -5.46 -5.08
N LEU A 90 8.54 -5.93 -4.99
CA LEU A 90 9.20 -6.16 -3.70
C LEU A 90 9.42 -4.85 -2.95
N ASP A 91 9.87 -3.80 -3.64
CA ASP A 91 10.07 -2.47 -3.04
C ASP A 91 8.73 -1.86 -2.58
N MET A 92 7.66 -2.06 -3.35
CA MET A 92 6.30 -1.67 -2.96
C MET A 92 5.82 -2.43 -1.70
N ALA A 93 6.11 -3.73 -1.58
CA ALA A 93 5.76 -4.50 -0.39
C ALA A 93 6.46 -3.95 0.87
N VAL A 94 7.75 -3.63 0.77
CA VAL A 94 8.52 -2.99 1.84
C VAL A 94 7.96 -1.61 2.19
N MET A 95 7.62 -0.80 1.19
CA MET A 95 7.09 0.54 1.40
C MET A 95 5.69 0.53 2.05
N VAL A 96 4.82 -0.42 1.68
CA VAL A 96 3.50 -0.60 2.31
C VAL A 96 3.63 -1.08 3.75
N GLU A 97 4.56 -2.00 4.04
CA GLU A 97 4.85 -2.44 5.40
C GLU A 97 5.37 -1.26 6.26
N ALA A 98 6.27 -0.44 5.73
CA ALA A 98 6.74 0.78 6.39
C ALA A 98 5.65 1.85 6.56
N GLN A 99 4.66 1.92 5.66
CA GLN A 99 3.51 2.81 5.80
C GLN A 99 2.46 2.30 6.80
N GLY A 100 2.49 1.01 7.18
CA GLY A 100 1.62 0.44 8.20
C GLY A 100 1.80 1.08 9.58
N GLU A 101 3.02 1.51 9.92
CA GLU A 101 3.33 2.16 11.21
C GLU A 101 2.65 3.54 11.35
N LYS A 102 2.45 4.28 10.25
CA LYS A 102 1.78 5.60 10.25
C LYS A 102 0.25 5.53 10.28
N MET A 103 -0.35 4.37 10.04
CA MET A 103 -1.81 4.22 10.16
C MET A 103 -2.24 4.22 11.63
N ASP A 104 -1.39 3.70 12.53
CA ASP A 104 -1.61 3.71 13.98
C ASP A 104 -1.69 5.15 14.53
N ASP A 105 -0.88 6.07 13.99
CA ASP A 105 -0.90 7.48 14.38
C ASP A 105 -2.24 8.18 14.06
N ILE A 106 -2.86 7.91 12.91
CA ILE A 106 -4.14 8.53 12.53
C ILE A 106 -5.25 8.01 13.44
N GLU A 107 -5.31 6.70 13.67
CA GLU A 107 -6.27 6.11 14.59
C GLU A 107 -6.09 6.68 16.01
N HIS A 108 -4.84 6.80 16.47
CA HIS A 108 -4.51 7.39 17.75
C HIS A 108 -4.94 8.86 17.85
N HIS A 109 -4.70 9.68 16.81
CA HIS A 109 -5.14 11.07 16.77
C HIS A 109 -6.67 11.22 16.77
N VAL A 110 -7.38 10.37 16.03
CA VAL A 110 -8.86 10.37 16.00
C VAL A 110 -9.44 9.91 17.33
N LEU A 111 -8.87 8.87 17.96
CA LEU A 111 -9.25 8.40 19.29
C LEU A 111 -9.02 9.50 20.34
N HIS A 112 -7.86 10.16 20.31
CA HIS A 112 -7.56 11.26 21.22
C HIS A 112 -8.53 12.43 21.03
N ALA A 113 -8.79 12.84 19.78
CA ALA A 113 -9.74 13.91 19.49
C ALA A 113 -11.15 13.59 20.01
N SER A 114 -11.61 12.35 19.79
CA SER A 114 -12.89 11.85 20.32
C SER A 114 -12.94 11.91 21.85
N HIS A 115 -11.86 11.49 22.52
CA HIS A 115 -11.74 11.54 23.98
C HIS A 115 -11.81 12.99 24.51
N TYR A 116 -11.06 13.92 23.91
CA TYR A 116 -11.07 15.33 24.29
C TYR A 116 -12.45 15.98 24.12
N VAL A 117 -13.17 15.67 23.04
CA VAL A 117 -14.53 16.20 22.82
C VAL A 117 -15.50 15.65 23.87
N LYS A 118 -15.39 14.36 24.21
CA LYS A 118 -16.23 13.72 25.23
C LYS A 118 -15.99 14.31 26.62
N ASP A 119 -14.73 14.48 27.01
CA ASP A 119 -14.36 15.09 28.29
C ASP A 119 -14.75 16.57 28.35
N GLY A 120 -14.51 17.32 27.27
CA GLY A 120 -14.93 18.71 27.13
C GLY A 120 -16.45 18.86 27.33
N THR A 121 -17.24 17.97 26.73
CA THR A 121 -18.69 17.94 26.89
C THR A 121 -19.11 17.68 28.34
N LYS A 122 -18.44 16.73 29.02
CA LYS A 122 -18.70 16.42 30.44
C LYS A 122 -18.37 17.61 31.34
N ASN A 123 -17.26 18.30 31.08
CA ASN A 123 -16.85 19.49 31.83
C ASN A 123 -17.84 20.64 31.62
N LEU A 124 -18.31 20.88 30.38
CA LEU A 124 -19.34 21.87 30.09
C LEU A 124 -20.66 21.57 30.81
N HIS A 125 -21.09 20.30 30.83
CA HIS A 125 -22.29 19.88 31.55
C HIS A 125 -22.17 20.15 33.06
N THR A 126 -21.01 19.81 33.63
CA THR A 126 -20.71 20.02 35.05
C THR A 126 -20.65 21.51 35.39
N ALA A 127 -20.01 22.33 34.56
CA ALA A 127 -19.95 23.78 34.71
C ALA A 127 -21.35 24.42 34.66
N LYS A 128 -22.21 23.96 33.75
CA LYS A 128 -23.62 24.40 33.67
C LYS A 128 -24.38 24.06 34.95
N HIS A 129 -24.16 22.87 35.51
CA HIS A 129 -24.76 22.47 36.79
C HIS A 129 -24.29 23.38 37.95
N TYR A 130 -22.99 23.62 38.08
CA TYR A 130 -22.44 24.52 39.08
C TYR A 130 -22.96 25.95 38.93
N GLN A 131 -23.02 26.49 37.71
CA GLN A 131 -23.55 27.82 37.44
C GLN A 131 -25.01 27.95 37.89
N LYS A 132 -25.85 26.95 37.60
CA LYS A 132 -27.25 26.93 38.02
C LYS A 132 -27.39 26.91 39.53
N ASN A 133 -26.54 26.16 40.23
CA ASN A 133 -26.61 26.06 41.69
C ASN A 133 -26.05 27.32 42.38
N SER A 134 -24.94 27.87 41.89
CA SER A 134 -24.30 29.07 42.43
C SER A 134 -25.23 30.28 42.47
N ARG A 135 -26.08 30.46 41.46
CA ARG A 135 -27.09 31.54 41.45
C ARG A 135 -28.05 31.48 42.65
N LYS A 136 -28.46 30.28 43.08
CA LYS A 136 -29.33 30.12 44.25
C LYS A 136 -28.61 30.52 45.53
N TRP A 137 -27.37 30.06 45.70
CA TRP A 137 -26.54 30.40 46.85
C TRP A 137 -26.19 31.90 46.91
N MET A 138 -25.97 32.53 45.75
CA MET A 138 -25.76 33.98 45.66
C MET A 138 -27.00 34.75 46.15
N CYS A 139 -28.20 34.37 45.73
CA CYS A 139 -29.45 34.99 46.23
C CYS A 139 -29.60 34.82 47.74
N ILE A 140 -29.35 33.63 48.28
CA ILE A 140 -29.41 33.37 49.72
C ILE A 140 -28.40 34.26 50.47
N GLY A 141 -27.17 34.37 49.96
CA GLY A 141 -26.14 35.24 50.54
C GLY A 141 -26.53 36.72 50.57
N ILE A 142 -27.12 37.23 49.48
CA ILE A 142 -27.61 38.62 49.41
C ILE A 142 -28.72 38.86 50.44
N ILE A 143 -29.69 37.93 50.57
CA ILE A 143 -30.78 38.05 51.53
C ILE A 143 -30.25 38.10 52.97
N LEU A 144 -29.31 37.21 53.32
CA LEU A 144 -28.69 37.20 54.65
C LEU A 144 -27.94 38.50 54.95
N LEU A 145 -27.25 39.06 53.96
CA LEU A 145 -26.54 40.33 54.09
C LEU A 145 -27.50 41.51 54.33
N LEU A 146 -28.63 41.55 53.62
CA LEU A 146 -29.66 42.59 53.84
C LEU A 146 -30.27 42.51 55.25
N ILE A 147 -30.54 41.29 55.75
CA ILE A 147 -31.04 41.09 57.10
C ILE A 147 -30.02 41.59 58.14
N LEU A 148 -28.73 41.26 57.95
CA LEU A 148 -27.66 41.73 58.83
C LEU A 148 -27.61 43.27 58.90
N ILE A 149 -27.69 43.95 57.75
CA ILE A 149 -27.72 45.42 57.69
C ILE A 149 -28.93 45.96 58.45
N LEU A 150 -30.11 45.39 58.25
CA LEU A 150 -31.33 45.82 58.92
C LEU A 150 -31.24 45.67 60.44
N VAL A 151 -30.65 44.57 60.93
CA VAL A 151 -30.40 44.34 62.36
C VAL A 151 -29.43 45.36 62.95
N ILE A 152 -28.46 45.86 62.17
CA ILE A 152 -27.52 46.90 62.64
C ILE A 152 -28.14 48.29 62.57
N VAL A 153 -28.89 48.62 61.50
CA VAL A 153 -29.42 49.96 61.26
C VAL A 153 -30.58 50.30 62.18
N ILE A 154 -31.49 49.36 62.49
CA ILE A 154 -32.68 49.63 63.32
C ILE A 154 -32.31 50.11 64.74
N PRO A 155 -31.40 49.46 65.49
CA PRO A 155 -30.98 49.92 66.81
C PRO A 155 -30.32 51.31 66.77
N VAL A 156 -29.49 51.56 65.76
CA VAL A 156 -28.83 52.86 65.59
C VAL A 156 -29.86 53.95 65.29
N ALA A 157 -30.79 53.72 64.37
CA ALA A 157 -31.83 54.68 64.02
C ALA A 157 -32.78 54.97 65.19
N THR A 158 -33.19 53.94 65.94
CA THR A 158 -34.03 54.11 67.14
C THR A 158 -33.29 54.82 68.27
N SER A 159 -31.98 54.60 68.42
CA SER A 159 -31.16 55.34 69.39
C SER A 159 -30.98 56.81 69.04
N LEU A 160 -30.92 57.16 67.74
CA LEU A 160 -30.81 58.55 67.28
C LEU A 160 -32.15 59.29 67.34
N SER A 161 -33.28 58.63 67.06
CA SER A 161 -34.60 59.28 67.12
C SER A 161 -35.16 59.39 68.54
N GLY A 162 -34.56 58.69 69.50
CA GLY A 162 -34.92 58.73 70.92
C GLY A 162 -34.12 59.75 71.74
N SER A 163 -33.20 60.49 71.11
CA SER A 163 -32.47 61.63 71.69
C SER A 163 -33.01 62.95 71.17
#